data_AF-A0A535FEZ8-F1
#
_entry.id   AF-A0A535FEZ8-F1
#
_cell.length_a   1.000
_cell.length_b   1.000
_cell.length_c   1.000
_cell.angle_alpha   90.00
_cell.angle_beta   90.00
_cell.angle_gamma   90.00
#
_symmetry.space_group_name_H-M   'P 1'
#
loop_
_entity.id
_entity.type
_entity.pdbx_description
1 polymer ?
#
loop_
_entity_poly.entity_id
_entity_poly.type
_entity_poly.pdbx_seq_one_letter_code
_entity_poly.pdbx_strand_id
1 'polypeptide(L)'
;MFKKKGVSFDEEHADWMIANEYVLPPIWHSVVRTTDLLIIFPTEYPELPPVGFYLKEDIPLSLNGHLYQPAYHEACSDPLTQGWKWYCVYINSGGWQPAPIQRPGDWRKGDSLWTYFTLISEVLSGTDE
;
A
#
# COMPACT_ATOMS: atom_id res chain seq x y z
N MET A 1 -15.20 -16.25 0.85
CA MET A 1 -14.07 -15.37 1.23
C MET A 1 -13.27 -16.04 2.34
N PHE A 2 -12.18 -16.73 1.99
CA PHE A 2 -11.33 -17.39 2.97
C PHE A 2 -10.37 -16.36 3.58
N LYS A 3 -10.61 -15.96 4.84
CA LYS A 3 -9.61 -15.21 5.62
C LYS A 3 -8.47 -16.17 5.99
N LYS A 4 -7.43 -16.29 5.14
CA LYS A 4 -6.12 -16.73 5.62
C LYS A 4 -5.65 -15.63 6.58
N LYS A 5 -5.70 -15.92 7.89
CA LYS A 5 -5.46 -14.98 9.00
C LYS A 5 -4.40 -13.91 8.63
N GLY A 6 -4.86 -12.68 8.36
CA GLY A 6 -4.01 -11.52 8.10
C GLY A 6 -4.18 -10.86 6.72
N VAL A 7 -4.61 -11.56 5.67
CA VAL A 7 -4.74 -10.95 4.32
C VAL A 7 -6.07 -11.31 3.67
N SER A 8 -6.71 -10.31 3.07
CA SER A 8 -7.82 -10.47 2.13
C SER A 8 -7.31 -10.03 0.76
N PHE A 9 -7.60 -10.75 -0.31
CA PHE A 9 -7.18 -10.34 -1.66
C PHE A 9 -8.19 -10.84 -2.67
N ASP A 10 -8.17 -10.22 -3.85
CA ASP A 10 -8.95 -10.68 -4.99
C ASP A 10 -8.38 -12.00 -5.53
N GLU A 11 -9.13 -13.09 -5.34
CA GLU A 11 -8.74 -14.43 -5.78
C GLU A 11 -8.94 -14.64 -7.29
N GLU A 12 -9.69 -13.77 -7.97
CA GLU A 12 -10.05 -13.92 -9.38
C GLU A 12 -9.06 -13.21 -10.32
N HIS A 13 -8.78 -11.92 -10.06
CA HIS A 13 -7.94 -11.10 -10.93
C HIS A 13 -6.65 -10.61 -10.25
N ALA A 14 -6.56 -10.74 -8.92
CA ALA A 14 -5.48 -10.20 -8.12
C ALA A 14 -5.34 -8.67 -8.25
N ASP A 15 -6.46 -7.97 -8.45
CA ASP A 15 -6.48 -6.51 -8.65
C ASP A 15 -6.20 -5.74 -7.36
N TRP A 16 -6.44 -6.34 -6.19
CA TRP A 16 -6.24 -5.69 -4.90
C TRP A 16 -5.91 -6.68 -3.79
N MET A 17 -5.27 -6.14 -2.74
CA MET A 17 -5.11 -6.81 -1.47
C MET A 17 -5.34 -5.87 -0.29
N ILE A 18 -5.80 -6.44 0.81
CA ILE A 18 -5.92 -5.82 2.13
C ILE A 18 -5.05 -6.61 3.10
N ALA A 19 -4.01 -5.96 3.62
CA ALA A 19 -3.33 -6.42 4.83
C ALA A 19 -4.18 -5.99 6.03
N ASN A 20 -4.84 -6.96 6.66
CA ASN A 20 -5.70 -6.71 7.82
C ASN A 20 -4.82 -6.51 9.05
N GLU A 21 -5.21 -5.58 9.93
CA GLU A 21 -4.46 -5.28 11.16
C GLU A 21 -2.98 -4.92 10.90
N TYR A 22 -2.69 -4.23 9.80
CA TYR A 22 -1.36 -3.73 9.48
C TYR A 22 -0.83 -2.84 10.63
N VAL A 23 0.34 -3.19 11.15
CA VAL A 23 0.98 -2.47 12.26
C VAL A 23 1.60 -1.19 11.73
N LEU A 24 1.07 -0.05 12.17
CA LEU A 24 1.58 1.26 11.82
C LEU A 24 2.93 1.53 12.50
N PRO A 25 3.77 2.43 11.97
CA PRO A 25 5.01 2.84 12.63
C PRO A 25 4.79 3.43 14.03
N PRO A 26 5.80 3.39 14.93
CA PRO A 26 5.66 3.83 16.32
C PRO A 26 5.11 5.25 16.52
N ILE A 27 5.37 6.17 15.58
CA ILE A 27 4.87 7.55 15.65
C ILE A 27 3.34 7.63 15.68
N TRP A 28 2.65 6.61 15.15
CA TRP A 28 1.18 6.51 15.14
C TRP A 28 0.60 5.93 16.41
N HIS A 29 1.39 5.25 17.25
CA HIS A 29 0.87 4.39 18.32
C HIS A 29 0.16 5.16 19.45
N SER A 30 0.34 6.47 19.54
CA SER A 30 -0.43 7.36 20.42
C SER A 30 -1.87 7.59 19.93
N VAL A 31 -2.13 7.37 18.64
CA VAL A 31 -3.41 7.57 17.95
C VAL A 31 -4.05 6.22 17.61
N VAL A 32 -3.32 5.36 16.90
CA VAL A 32 -3.78 4.04 16.44
C VAL A 32 -2.56 3.12 16.22
N ARG A 33 -2.68 1.85 16.61
CA ARG A 33 -1.57 0.87 16.47
C ARG A 33 -1.67 0.07 15.18
N THR A 34 -2.89 -0.29 14.79
CA THR A 34 -3.17 -1.15 13.65
C THR A 34 -4.35 -0.63 12.87
N THR A 35 -4.33 -0.80 11.56
CA THR A 35 -5.44 -0.47 10.66
C THR A 35 -5.41 -1.42 9.47
N ASP A 36 -6.49 -1.47 8.69
CA ASP A 36 -6.45 -2.18 7.42
C ASP A 36 -5.70 -1.33 6.38
N LEU A 37 -4.82 -1.98 5.63
CA LEU A 37 -4.02 -1.38 4.57
C LEU A 37 -4.42 -2.00 3.23
N LEU A 38 -4.99 -1.19 2.35
CA LEU A 38 -5.40 -1.57 1.01
C LEU A 38 -4.34 -1.14 -0.01
N ILE A 39 -3.99 -2.07 -0.90
CA ILE A 39 -3.16 -1.86 -2.07
C ILE A 39 -3.97 -2.27 -3.29
N ILE A 40 -4.06 -1.40 -4.29
CA ILE A 40 -4.62 -1.70 -5.60
C ILE A 40 -3.46 -1.86 -6.57
N PHE A 41 -3.44 -2.97 -7.29
CA PHE A 41 -2.41 -3.30 -8.24
C PHE A 41 -2.77 -2.76 -9.63
N PRO A 42 -1.81 -2.21 -10.39
CA PRO A 42 -2.01 -1.99 -11.81
C PRO A 42 -2.13 -3.34 -12.52
N THR A 43 -2.82 -3.35 -13.68
CA THR A 43 -2.94 -4.54 -14.54
C THR A 43 -1.58 -5.10 -14.93
N GLU A 44 -0.58 -4.23 -15.06
CA GLU A 44 0.80 -4.56 -15.40
C GLU A 44 1.66 -4.90 -14.18
N TYR A 45 1.09 -5.20 -13.01
CA TYR A 45 1.89 -5.70 -11.88
C TYR A 45 2.38 -7.13 -12.17
N PRO A 46 3.67 -7.47 -11.93
CA PRO A 46 4.69 -6.70 -11.22
C PRO A 46 5.54 -5.78 -12.09
N GLU A 47 5.38 -5.74 -13.41
CA GLU A 47 6.16 -4.86 -14.30
C GLU A 47 6.08 -3.38 -13.90
N LEU A 48 4.91 -2.90 -13.47
CA LEU A 48 4.71 -1.58 -12.88
C LEU A 48 4.40 -1.68 -11.37
N PRO A 49 4.89 -0.74 -10.54
CA PRO A 49 4.57 -0.72 -9.11
C PRO A 49 3.14 -0.24 -8.84
N PRO A 50 2.55 -0.56 -7.68
CA PRO A 50 1.33 0.09 -7.22
C PRO A 50 1.52 1.60 -7.04
N VAL A 51 0.42 2.35 -7.15
CA VAL A 51 0.42 3.81 -7.08
C VAL A 51 -0.28 4.28 -5.81
N GLY A 52 0.52 4.63 -4.81
CA GLY A 52 0.04 4.90 -3.45
C GLY A 52 -0.65 3.70 -2.80
N PHE A 53 -1.21 3.97 -1.63
CA PHE A 53 -1.92 2.98 -0.82
C PHE A 53 -3.06 3.65 -0.06
N TYR A 54 -3.92 2.85 0.58
CA TYR A 54 -5.06 3.37 1.31
C TYR A 54 -5.12 2.83 2.73
N LEU A 55 -5.45 3.71 3.67
CA LEU A 55 -5.77 3.38 5.06
C LEU A 55 -7.22 3.70 5.37
N LYS A 56 -7.80 3.08 6.41
CA LYS A 56 -9.18 3.38 6.81
C LYS A 56 -9.36 4.85 7.21
N GLU A 57 -10.52 5.41 6.85
CA GLU A 57 -10.82 6.82 7.10
C GLU A 57 -11.00 7.17 8.58
N ASP A 58 -11.31 6.17 9.41
CA ASP A 58 -11.59 6.29 10.84
C ASP A 58 -10.33 6.60 11.67
N ILE A 59 -9.14 6.59 11.07
CA ILE A 59 -7.92 7.09 11.68
C ILE A 59 -8.08 8.60 11.94
N PRO A 60 -8.09 9.02 13.23
CA PRO A 60 -8.58 10.34 13.62
C PRO A 60 -7.64 11.50 13.26
N LEU A 61 -6.35 11.24 12.99
CA LEU A 61 -5.39 12.20 12.45
C LEU A 61 -4.43 11.49 11.50
N SER A 62 -4.21 12.07 10.31
CA SER A 62 -2.99 11.79 9.57
C SER A 62 -1.85 12.54 10.25
N LEU A 63 -0.87 11.82 10.79
CA LEU A 63 0.28 12.43 11.47
C LEU A 63 1.35 12.90 10.48
N ASN A 64 1.17 12.62 9.18
CA ASN A 64 2.05 12.99 8.09
C ASN A 64 1.28 13.68 6.95
N GLY A 65 1.96 14.55 6.18
CA GLY A 65 1.43 15.33 5.06
C GLY A 65 1.31 14.55 3.75
N HIS A 66 1.52 13.24 3.79
CA HIS A 66 1.28 12.34 2.67
C HIS A 66 -0.19 11.92 2.51
N LEU A 67 -1.09 12.38 3.39
CA LEU A 67 -2.53 12.28 3.18
C LEU A 67 -2.98 13.32 2.16
N TYR A 68 -3.49 12.86 1.04
CA TYR A 68 -4.06 13.73 0.02
C TYR A 68 -5.58 13.53 -0.07
N GLN A 69 -6.30 14.63 -0.29
CA GLN A 69 -7.77 14.59 -0.39
C GLN A 69 -8.27 13.85 -1.64
N PRO A 70 -7.63 13.97 -2.82
CA PRO A 70 -7.87 13.08 -3.95
C PRO A 70 -6.75 12.05 -4.12
N ALA A 71 -7.06 10.96 -4.84
CA ALA A 71 -6.06 10.06 -5.38
C ALA A 71 -5.32 10.73 -6.55
N TYR A 72 -3.99 10.61 -6.60
CA TYR A 72 -3.15 11.19 -7.67
C TYR A 72 -2.46 10.10 -8.50
N HIS A 73 -1.79 10.51 -9.59
CA HIS A 73 -0.99 9.64 -10.46
C HIS A 73 -1.81 8.48 -11.09
N GLU A 74 -3.07 8.76 -11.44
CA GLU A 74 -4.00 7.76 -12.01
C GLU A 74 -4.37 6.62 -11.04
N ALA A 75 -4.10 6.79 -9.73
CA ALA A 75 -4.57 5.86 -8.71
C ALA A 75 -6.10 5.80 -8.65
N CYS A 76 -6.63 4.62 -8.32
CA CYS A 76 -8.06 4.36 -8.26
C CYS A 76 -8.76 5.25 -7.21
N SER A 77 -9.81 5.98 -7.60
CA SER A 77 -10.55 6.83 -6.66
C SER A 77 -11.72 6.10 -5.97
N ASP A 78 -12.11 4.92 -6.45
CA ASP A 78 -13.27 4.17 -5.92
C ASP A 78 -13.19 3.92 -4.40
N PRO A 79 -12.03 3.54 -3.81
CA PRO A 79 -11.93 3.33 -2.36
C PRO A 79 -12.25 4.57 -1.54
N LEU A 80 -12.06 5.78 -2.09
CA LEU A 80 -12.32 7.03 -1.37
C LEU A 80 -13.80 7.17 -0.99
N THR A 81 -14.69 6.58 -1.79
CA THR A 81 -16.14 6.57 -1.51
C THR A 81 -16.56 5.46 -0.53
N GLN A 82 -15.61 4.58 -0.16
CA GLN A 82 -15.83 3.37 0.65
C GLN A 82 -15.12 3.45 2.02
N GLY A 83 -14.85 4.68 2.47
CA GLY A 83 -14.21 4.95 3.75
C GLY A 83 -12.74 4.57 3.81
N TRP A 84 -12.02 4.84 2.71
CA TRP A 84 -10.57 4.75 2.62
C TRP A 84 -9.98 6.13 2.31
N LYS A 85 -8.79 6.40 2.83
CA LYS A 85 -7.98 7.60 2.58
C LYS A 85 -6.74 7.19 1.80
N TRP A 86 -6.44 7.89 0.71
CA TRP A 86 -5.28 7.61 -0.12
C TRP A 86 -4.03 8.34 0.40
N TYR A 87 -2.90 7.64 0.34
CA TYR A 87 -1.58 8.12 0.72
C TYR A 87 -0.62 7.94 -0.45
N CYS A 88 0.16 8.98 -0.74
CA CYS A 88 1.09 8.96 -1.86
C CYS A 88 2.33 8.12 -1.55
N VAL A 89 2.56 7.10 -2.38
CA VAL A 89 3.86 6.44 -2.58
C VAL A 89 4.08 6.46 -4.09
N TYR A 90 4.94 7.37 -4.53
CA TYR A 90 5.27 7.51 -5.94
C TYR A 90 6.72 7.08 -6.17
N ILE A 91 6.90 6.07 -7.02
CA ILE A 91 8.21 5.60 -7.45
C ILE A 91 8.51 6.29 -8.79
N ASN A 92 9.60 7.04 -8.85
CA ASN A 92 10.01 7.71 -10.07
C ASN A 92 10.23 6.71 -11.21
N SER A 93 10.00 7.15 -12.45
CA SER A 93 10.22 6.33 -13.64
C SER A 93 11.64 5.73 -13.65
N GLY A 94 11.73 4.42 -13.88
CA GLY A 94 12.98 3.65 -13.82
C GLY A 94 13.46 3.29 -12.41
N GLY A 95 12.83 3.81 -11.35
CA GLY A 95 13.13 3.49 -9.96
C GLY A 95 12.61 2.13 -9.50
N TRP A 96 11.61 1.58 -10.20
CA TRP A 96 11.11 0.21 -9.99
C TRP A 96 11.82 -0.76 -10.94
N GLN A 97 12.42 -1.80 -10.38
CA GLN A 97 13.14 -2.86 -11.07
C GLN A 97 12.53 -4.21 -10.69
N PRO A 98 11.47 -4.66 -11.39
CA PRO A 98 10.63 -5.77 -10.94
C PRO A 98 11.40 -7.07 -10.78
N ALA A 99 11.11 -7.79 -9.70
CA ALA A 99 11.64 -9.12 -9.49
C ALA A 99 11.19 -10.05 -10.64
N PRO A 100 12.09 -10.86 -11.22
CA PRO A 100 11.76 -11.72 -12.36
C PRO A 100 11.09 -13.00 -11.85
N ILE A 101 9.82 -12.93 -11.39
CA ILE A 101 9.06 -14.02 -10.72
C ILE A 101 8.89 -15.26 -11.62
N GLN A 102 9.98 -16.00 -11.83
CA GLN A 102 10.06 -17.20 -12.68
C GLN A 102 10.16 -18.46 -11.84
N ARG A 103 10.77 -18.35 -10.65
CA ARG A 103 11.00 -19.46 -9.72
C ARG A 103 10.73 -19.02 -8.27
N PRO A 104 10.39 -19.97 -7.38
CA PRO A 104 10.30 -19.69 -5.96
C PRO A 104 11.57 -19.03 -5.43
N GLY A 105 11.41 -17.89 -4.75
CA GLY A 105 12.51 -17.11 -4.20
C GLY A 105 13.02 -15.96 -5.09
N ASP A 106 12.61 -15.88 -6.35
CA ASP A 106 13.01 -14.78 -7.24
C ASP A 106 12.47 -13.42 -6.79
N TRP A 107 11.42 -13.39 -5.97
CA TRP A 107 10.88 -12.17 -5.35
C TRP A 107 11.91 -11.38 -4.52
N ARG A 108 13.04 -12.01 -4.15
CA ARG A 108 14.16 -11.34 -3.46
C ARG A 108 15.22 -10.72 -4.39
N LYS A 109 15.09 -10.91 -5.71
CA LYS A 109 16.10 -10.52 -6.72
C LYS A 109 15.74 -9.24 -7.48
N GLY A 110 14.76 -8.51 -6.99
CA GLY A 110 14.29 -7.24 -7.54
C GLY A 110 13.14 -6.72 -6.68
N ASP A 111 12.48 -5.70 -7.17
CA ASP A 111 11.39 -5.08 -6.47
C ASP A 111 10.14 -5.95 -6.50
N SER A 112 9.50 -6.01 -5.34
CA SER A 112 8.30 -6.81 -5.13
C SER A 112 7.41 -6.14 -4.11
N LEU A 113 6.29 -6.78 -3.78
CA LEU A 113 5.39 -6.32 -2.74
C LEU A 113 6.11 -6.07 -1.39
N TRP A 114 7.18 -6.82 -1.09
CA TRP A 114 8.00 -6.56 0.11
C TRP A 114 8.71 -5.20 0.07
N THR A 115 9.28 -4.83 -1.09
CA THR A 115 9.83 -3.48 -1.31
C THR A 115 8.73 -2.44 -1.07
N TYR A 116 7.54 -2.68 -1.62
CA TYR A 116 6.44 -1.74 -1.52
C TYR A 116 5.95 -1.53 -0.08
N PHE A 117 5.82 -2.60 0.72
CA PHE A 117 5.52 -2.48 2.15
C PHE A 117 6.59 -1.70 2.92
N THR A 118 7.85 -1.80 2.51
CA THR A 118 8.95 -1.03 3.10
C THR A 118 8.77 0.46 2.81
N LEU A 119 8.48 0.81 1.55
CA LEU A 119 8.19 2.20 1.14
C LEU A 119 6.96 2.77 1.86
N ILE A 120 5.89 1.98 2.02
CA ILE A 120 4.71 2.38 2.81
C ILE A 120 5.13 2.68 4.25
N SER A 121 5.93 1.82 4.87
CA SER A 121 6.42 2.04 6.22
C SER A 121 7.28 3.29 6.33
N GLU A 122 8.10 3.60 5.32
CA GLU A 122 8.90 4.82 5.27
C GLU A 122 8.03 6.07 5.17
N VAL A 123 7.07 6.10 4.24
CA VAL A 123 6.10 7.20 4.08
C VAL A 123 5.29 7.42 5.36
N LEU A 124 4.86 6.33 6.01
CA LEU A 124 4.15 6.41 7.28
C LEU A 124 5.05 6.78 8.45
N SER A 125 6.37 6.61 8.35
CA SER A 125 7.32 6.99 9.42
C SER A 125 7.85 8.41 9.26
N GLY A 126 7.73 8.99 8.07
CA GLY A 126 8.18 10.35 7.76
C GLY A 126 7.41 11.41 8.54
N THR A 127 8.13 12.43 8.99
CA THR A 127 7.57 13.72 9.39
C THR A 127 7.79 14.68 8.22
N ASP A 128 6.79 15.48 7.86
CA ASP A 128 6.96 16.49 6.81
C ASP A 128 8.19 17.36 7.13
N GLU A 129 9.19 17.37 6.24
CA GLU A 129 10.28 18.35 6.27
C GLU A 129 9.78 19.72 5.78
#